data_AF-A0A7R9ZXB9-F1
#
_entry.id   AF-A0A7R9ZXB9-F1
#
_cell.length_a   1.000
_cell.length_b   1.000
_cell.length_c   1.000
_cell.angle_alpha   90.00
_cell.angle_beta   90.00
_cell.angle_gamma   90.00
#
_symmetry.space_group_name_H-M   'P 1'
#
loop_
_entity.id
_entity.type
_entity.pdbx_description
1 polymer ?
#
loop_
_entity_poly.entity_id
_entity_poly.type
_entity_poly.pdbx_seq_one_letter_code
_entity_poly.pdbx_strand_id
1 'polypeptide(L)'
;MQGMTSAASEQCIRNIAKLFQESYPGRGGKIARGELLRFLALVTRGAIADASLQQVVDVADKDGSGTLDIVDFLSWLFSQAKVGGQEGNGAWPLRRMCASLGTPPVGVGMIYLATPRTEVPHIDQLPETSKPFYGDSIDRFREHHAGDEALLVRLRNKVKVCTSCNKACAYTLSSCNSCGASLGAVGLSCTDNVFMGFVYGIARGRFPYTISMRAQSPEILCFDDPLAVSVCHLNAIPTAVYVPDLRFLFRDPPRGLALVNQLFQVASAAALDQFWGSEAFRRKLFAGQPKPESPEAIIDIALCGMNFPPSMFQLHLQFIHPPLLPFHYCLALDDGHFHHGRFFPLEYIRAALALGDAVKMDVNDDTDIVDIIRTISAQGINYDSCHSALMRKCRRVQQLFSAWEEADFEHQVVNGKAFSLLGGLAPAPNKDAKGLQKEDAKALQNYGRPYDAEGQPTGTYYRYAKDPAEVANFAAAG
;
A
#
# COMPACT_ATOMS: atom_id res chain seq x y z
N MET A 1 8.55 31.41 20.77
CA MET A 1 9.05 30.75 19.54
C MET A 1 9.07 31.76 18.40
N GLN A 2 10.19 32.44 18.13
CA GLN A 2 10.32 33.38 16.99
C GLN A 2 11.55 33.13 16.09
N GLY A 3 12.38 32.11 16.38
CA GLY A 3 13.66 31.90 15.67
C GLY A 3 13.77 30.68 14.75
N MET A 4 12.85 29.70 14.82
CA MET A 4 12.98 28.44 14.04
C MET A 4 12.30 28.45 12.66
N THR A 5 11.68 29.55 12.23
CA THR A 5 10.87 29.60 11.00
C THR A 5 11.57 30.19 9.76
N SER A 6 12.70 30.91 9.90
CA SER A 6 13.40 31.51 8.75
C SER A 6 14.29 30.52 7.99
N ALA A 7 15.12 29.74 8.70
CA ALA A 7 16.08 28.84 8.05
C ALA A 7 15.40 27.71 7.24
N ALA A 8 14.28 27.18 7.73
CA ALA A 8 13.52 26.15 7.04
C ALA A 8 12.81 26.67 5.77
N SER A 9 12.29 27.90 5.82
CA SER A 9 11.67 28.54 4.65
C SER A 9 12.70 28.91 3.59
N GLU A 10 13.87 29.42 3.99
CA GLU A 10 14.98 29.68 3.06
C GLU A 10 15.48 28.41 2.37
N GLN A 11 15.62 27.30 3.10
CA GLN A 11 16.06 26.05 2.49
C GLN A 11 15.03 25.54 1.49
N CYS A 12 13.75 25.58 1.84
CA CYS A 12 12.67 25.22 0.94
C CYS A 12 12.69 26.05 -0.37
N ILE A 13 12.79 27.38 -0.25
CA ILE A 13 12.90 28.30 -1.39
C ILE A 13 14.07 27.87 -2.30
N ARG A 14 15.24 27.56 -1.72
CA ARG A 14 16.40 27.07 -2.49
C ARG A 14 16.11 25.79 -3.27
N ASN A 15 15.32 24.86 -2.72
CA ASN A 15 15.06 23.58 -3.38
C ASN A 15 14.05 23.71 -4.52
N ILE A 16 12.98 24.48 -4.31
CA ILE A 16 12.00 24.74 -5.36
C ILE A 16 12.66 25.57 -6.48
N ALA A 17 13.51 26.53 -6.14
CA ALA A 17 14.32 27.27 -7.10
C ALA A 17 15.29 26.35 -7.87
N LYS A 18 15.85 25.33 -7.23
CA LYS A 18 16.67 24.32 -7.91
C LYS A 18 15.85 23.47 -8.88
N LEU A 19 14.71 22.93 -8.44
CA LEU A 19 13.78 22.16 -9.29
C LEU A 19 13.31 22.99 -10.50
N PHE A 20 13.09 24.28 -10.28
CA PHE A 20 12.80 25.23 -11.34
C PHE A 20 13.94 25.34 -12.36
N GLN A 21 15.18 25.52 -11.91
CA GLN A 21 16.35 25.62 -12.80
C GLN A 21 16.54 24.35 -13.63
N GLU A 22 16.29 23.19 -13.04
CA GLU A 22 16.34 21.89 -13.71
C GLU A 22 15.21 21.73 -14.75
N SER A 23 14.00 22.22 -14.44
CA SER A 23 12.83 22.12 -15.32
C SER A 23 12.82 23.17 -16.45
N TYR A 24 13.47 24.31 -16.21
CA TYR A 24 13.49 25.46 -17.11
C TYR A 24 14.91 26.02 -17.29
N PRO A 25 15.83 25.25 -17.88
CA PRO A 25 17.22 25.66 -18.04
C PRO A 25 17.35 26.92 -18.91
N GLY A 26 18.28 27.81 -18.56
CA GLY A 26 18.58 29.01 -19.35
C GLY A 26 17.63 30.20 -19.16
N ARG A 27 16.62 30.10 -18.27
CA ARG A 27 15.63 31.17 -18.04
C ARG A 27 16.06 32.27 -17.06
N GLY A 28 17.26 32.16 -16.47
CA GLY A 28 17.81 33.19 -15.59
C GLY A 28 16.94 33.50 -14.36
N GLY A 29 16.16 32.53 -13.87
CA GLY A 29 15.26 32.69 -12.72
C GLY A 29 13.88 33.27 -13.03
N LYS A 30 13.62 33.72 -14.26
CA LYS A 30 12.31 34.28 -14.65
C LYS A 30 11.41 33.23 -15.30
N ILE A 31 10.10 33.31 -15.05
CA ILE A 31 9.11 32.41 -15.63
C ILE A 31 7.88 33.15 -16.14
N ALA A 32 7.45 32.79 -17.34
CA ALA A 32 6.21 33.34 -17.90
C ALA A 32 5.01 32.80 -17.11
N ARG A 33 3.96 33.61 -16.99
CA ARG A 33 2.71 33.27 -16.28
C ARG A 33 2.18 31.85 -16.55
N GLY A 34 2.05 31.48 -17.83
CA GLY A 34 1.54 30.17 -18.24
C GLY A 34 2.49 29.01 -17.90
N GLU A 35 3.79 29.26 -17.82
CA GLU A 35 4.79 28.28 -17.37
C GLU A 35 4.78 28.14 -15.85
N LEU A 36 4.58 29.24 -15.11
CA LEU A 36 4.49 29.20 -13.66
C LEU A 36 3.28 28.39 -13.22
N LEU A 37 2.14 28.50 -13.89
CA LEU A 37 0.99 27.64 -13.62
C LEU A 37 1.31 26.16 -13.84
N ARG A 38 1.98 25.82 -14.94
CA ARG A 38 2.42 24.44 -15.20
C ARG A 38 3.43 23.96 -14.15
N PHE A 39 4.35 24.82 -13.74
CA PHE A 39 5.32 24.51 -12.70
C PHE A 39 4.64 24.33 -11.35
N LEU A 40 3.72 25.20 -10.97
CA LEU A 40 2.96 25.07 -9.72
C LEU A 40 2.05 23.85 -9.75
N ALA A 41 1.39 23.55 -10.86
CA ALA A 41 0.63 22.31 -11.04
C ALA A 41 1.53 21.08 -10.91
N LEU A 42 2.76 21.13 -11.44
CA LEU A 42 3.77 20.08 -11.29
C LEU A 42 4.20 19.92 -9.81
N VAL A 43 4.57 21.01 -9.15
CA VAL A 43 5.07 20.99 -7.76
C VAL A 43 3.96 20.62 -6.77
N THR A 44 2.73 21.06 -7.04
CA THR A 44 1.54 20.68 -6.25
C THR A 44 0.94 19.35 -6.69
N ARG A 45 1.46 18.73 -7.76
CA ARG A 45 0.93 17.50 -8.39
C ARG A 45 -0.58 17.57 -8.64
N GLY A 46 -1.09 18.74 -9.02
CA GLY A 46 -2.51 18.99 -9.26
C GLY A 46 -3.38 19.07 -7.99
N ALA A 47 -2.79 19.13 -6.80
CA ALA A 47 -3.54 19.26 -5.54
C ALA A 47 -4.26 20.61 -5.38
N ILE A 48 -3.97 21.58 -6.24
CA ILE A 48 -4.59 22.90 -6.27
C ILE A 48 -5.22 23.10 -7.65
N ALA A 49 -6.50 23.50 -7.68
CA ALA A 49 -7.22 23.76 -8.91
C ALA A 49 -6.59 24.93 -9.70
N ASP A 50 -6.61 24.84 -11.03
CA ASP A 50 -6.01 25.84 -11.92
C ASP A 50 -6.54 27.26 -11.66
N ALA A 51 -7.84 27.41 -11.35
CA ALA A 51 -8.42 28.71 -11.01
C ALA A 51 -7.79 29.32 -9.73
N SER A 52 -7.45 28.48 -8.76
CA SER A 52 -6.77 28.91 -7.53
C SER A 52 -5.30 29.20 -7.77
N LEU A 53 -4.62 28.43 -8.62
CA LEU A 53 -3.26 28.75 -9.06
C LEU A 53 -3.22 30.07 -9.84
N GLN A 54 -4.23 30.33 -10.66
CA GLN A 54 -4.36 31.59 -11.39
C GLN A 54 -4.44 32.77 -10.42
N GLN A 55 -5.31 32.71 -9.41
CA GLN A 55 -5.39 33.75 -8.38
C GLN A 55 -4.05 34.00 -7.66
N VAL A 56 -3.30 32.94 -7.35
CA VAL A 56 -1.97 33.08 -6.72
C VAL A 56 -1.01 33.85 -7.64
N VAL A 57 -0.98 33.49 -8.92
CA VAL A 57 -0.11 34.13 -9.90
C VAL A 57 -0.51 35.59 -10.14
N ASP A 58 -1.82 35.87 -10.18
CA ASP A 58 -2.36 37.22 -10.38
C ASP A 58 -1.99 38.16 -9.24
N VAL A 59 -1.97 37.67 -8.00
CA VAL A 59 -1.57 38.47 -6.84
C VAL A 59 -0.05 38.68 -6.80
N ALA A 60 0.73 37.73 -7.32
CA ALA A 60 2.19 37.85 -7.37
C ALA A 60 2.66 38.80 -8.47
N ASP A 61 2.03 38.77 -9.64
CA ASP A 61 2.35 39.57 -10.84
C ASP A 61 1.74 40.97 -10.76
N LYS A 62 2.10 41.73 -9.71
CA LYS A 62 1.50 43.04 -9.41
C LYS A 62 1.74 44.09 -10.49
N ASP A 63 2.82 43.96 -11.24
CA ASP A 63 3.18 44.89 -12.32
C ASP A 63 2.57 44.49 -13.67
N GLY A 64 1.91 43.33 -13.75
CA GLY A 64 1.31 42.81 -14.97
C GLY A 64 2.33 42.53 -16.07
N SER A 65 3.61 42.34 -15.72
CA SER A 65 4.68 42.07 -16.69
C SER A 65 4.51 40.72 -17.39
N GLY A 66 3.70 39.82 -16.80
CA GLY A 66 3.49 38.46 -17.31
C GLY A 66 4.68 37.54 -17.07
N THR A 67 5.71 38.00 -16.34
CA THR A 67 6.89 37.23 -15.96
C THR A 67 7.23 37.44 -14.49
N LEU A 68 7.53 36.37 -13.77
CA LEU A 68 7.87 36.42 -12.36
C LEU A 68 9.29 35.92 -12.14
N ASP A 69 10.05 36.58 -11.26
CA ASP A 69 11.27 35.98 -10.70
C ASP A 69 10.86 34.90 -9.70
N ILE A 70 11.40 33.69 -9.86
CA ILE A 70 10.98 32.54 -9.06
C ILE A 70 11.39 32.69 -7.60
N VAL A 71 12.53 33.30 -7.32
CA VAL A 71 13.02 33.48 -5.95
C VAL A 71 12.17 34.54 -5.25
N ASP A 72 11.85 35.64 -5.95
CA ASP A 72 10.96 36.67 -5.43
C ASP A 72 9.53 36.15 -5.26
N PHE A 73 9.02 35.36 -6.22
CA PHE A 73 7.71 34.71 -6.13
C PHE A 73 7.63 33.79 -4.91
N LEU A 74 8.61 32.91 -4.72
CA LEU A 74 8.64 31.99 -3.58
C LEU A 74 8.81 32.76 -2.27
N SER A 75 9.71 33.74 -2.22
CA SER A 75 9.89 34.64 -1.07
C SER A 75 8.60 35.35 -0.70
N TRP A 76 7.90 35.92 -1.68
CA TRP A 76 6.59 36.54 -1.52
C TRP A 76 5.57 35.53 -0.99
N LEU A 77 5.47 34.37 -1.63
CA LEU A 77 4.54 33.31 -1.26
C LEU A 77 4.72 32.85 0.19
N PHE A 78 5.96 32.58 0.61
CA PHE A 78 6.28 32.21 1.98
C PHE A 78 6.12 33.37 2.98
N SER A 79 6.21 34.63 2.53
CA SER A 79 5.90 35.79 3.37
C SER A 79 4.40 35.89 3.68
N GLN A 80 3.53 35.50 2.73
CA GLN A 80 2.07 35.50 2.94
C GLN A 80 1.66 34.49 4.03
N ALA A 81 2.41 33.40 4.20
CA ALA A 81 2.18 32.42 5.27
C ALA A 81 2.47 32.97 6.68
N LYS A 82 3.29 34.02 6.81
CA LYS A 82 3.67 34.63 8.10
C LYS A 82 2.66 35.67 8.61
N VAL A 83 1.86 36.25 7.72
CA VAL A 83 0.86 37.27 8.07
C VAL A 83 -0.43 36.56 8.50
N GLY A 84 -0.39 35.92 9.67
CA GLY A 84 -1.60 35.44 10.33
C GLY A 84 -2.38 36.62 10.90
N GLY A 85 -3.47 37.06 10.26
CA GLY A 85 -4.26 38.13 10.85
C GLY A 85 -5.54 38.61 10.18
N GLN A 86 -5.78 38.44 8.87
CA GLN A 86 -7.05 38.91 8.28
C GLN A 86 -7.63 37.92 7.26
N GLU A 87 -8.84 37.46 7.56
CA GLU A 87 -9.72 36.70 6.67
C GLU A 87 -10.17 37.61 5.51
N GLY A 88 -9.34 37.72 4.48
CA GLY A 88 -9.69 38.32 3.19
C GLY A 88 -9.69 37.26 2.10
N ASN A 89 -10.64 37.38 1.16
CA ASN A 89 -11.11 36.46 0.09
C ASN A 89 -10.08 35.78 -0.86
N GLY A 90 -8.81 35.61 -0.49
CA GLY A 90 -7.79 34.92 -1.29
C GLY A 90 -6.71 34.17 -0.51
N ALA A 91 -6.74 34.16 0.83
CA ALA A 91 -5.66 33.59 1.65
C ALA A 91 -5.68 32.05 1.76
N TRP A 92 -6.80 31.40 1.42
CA TRP A 92 -7.00 29.96 1.66
C TRP A 92 -6.19 29.06 0.70
N PRO A 93 -6.15 29.31 -0.64
CA PRO A 93 -5.29 28.54 -1.53
C PRO A 93 -3.79 28.73 -1.24
N LEU A 94 -3.39 29.94 -0.83
CA LEU A 94 -2.02 30.30 -0.51
C LEU A 94 -1.49 29.56 0.73
N ARG A 95 -2.32 29.36 1.77
CA ARG A 95 -1.93 28.57 2.96
C ARG A 95 -1.78 27.09 2.64
N ARG A 96 -2.68 26.52 1.85
CA ARG A 96 -2.58 25.12 1.38
C ARG A 96 -1.33 24.92 0.52
N MET A 97 -1.02 25.89 -0.34
CA MET A 97 0.20 25.86 -1.15
C MET A 97 1.46 26.01 -0.28
N CYS A 98 1.50 26.95 0.67
CA CYS A 98 2.65 27.10 1.58
C CYS A 98 2.84 25.89 2.52
N ALA A 99 1.77 25.25 2.97
CA ALA A 99 1.84 24.00 3.73
C ALA A 99 2.38 22.84 2.88
N SER A 100 2.00 22.79 1.59
CA SER A 100 2.56 21.81 0.64
C SER A 100 4.03 22.10 0.29
N LEU A 101 4.41 23.38 0.22
CA LEU A 101 5.74 23.80 -0.21
C LEU A 101 6.75 23.86 0.93
N GLY A 102 6.37 24.21 2.18
CA GLY A 102 7.25 24.27 3.36
C GLY A 102 7.83 22.93 3.83
N THR A 103 7.82 21.95 2.93
CA THR A 103 8.35 20.60 3.05
C THR A 103 9.82 20.58 2.57
N PRO A 104 10.67 19.70 3.13
CA PRO A 104 12.09 19.63 2.77
C PRO A 104 12.33 19.29 1.28
N PRO A 105 13.55 19.51 0.74
CA PRO A 105 13.90 19.35 -0.69
C PRO A 105 13.61 17.99 -1.33
N VAL A 106 13.39 16.98 -0.50
CA VAL A 106 13.42 15.57 -0.86
C VAL A 106 12.08 14.94 -0.48
N GLY A 107 11.02 15.44 -1.13
CA GLY A 107 9.67 14.92 -1.01
C GLY A 107 8.70 15.94 -0.42
N VAL A 108 7.55 16.09 -1.08
CA VAL A 108 6.36 16.65 -0.46
C VAL A 108 6.18 15.89 0.85
N GLY A 109 6.10 16.62 1.94
CA GLY A 109 5.88 16.02 3.23
C GLY A 109 4.64 15.14 3.23
N MET A 110 4.69 14.03 3.96
CA MET A 110 3.55 13.13 4.06
C MET A 110 2.37 13.85 4.73
N ILE A 111 1.28 14.08 3.99
CA ILE A 111 0.06 14.77 4.46
C ILE A 111 -1.15 13.86 4.33
N TYR A 112 -1.78 13.46 5.43
CA TYR A 112 -2.98 12.61 5.41
C TYR A 112 -4.01 12.97 6.49
N LEU A 113 -5.26 12.59 6.26
CA LEU A 113 -6.35 12.73 7.22
C LEU A 113 -6.33 11.57 8.24
N ALA A 114 -6.67 11.85 9.50
CA ALA A 114 -6.61 10.88 10.58
C ALA A 114 -7.73 11.10 11.63
N THR A 115 -8.08 10.04 12.36
CA THR A 115 -9.16 9.95 13.32
C THR A 115 -10.54 10.20 12.68
N PRO A 116 -11.20 9.16 12.14
CA PRO A 116 -12.54 9.33 11.58
C PRO A 116 -13.55 9.78 12.64
N ARG A 117 -14.39 10.77 12.31
CA ARG A 117 -15.44 11.36 13.17
C ARG A 117 -16.68 10.49 13.25
N THR A 118 -16.96 9.77 12.17
CA THR A 118 -18.14 8.92 12.04
C THR A 118 -17.71 7.47 11.93
N GLU A 119 -18.54 6.57 12.45
CA GLU A 119 -18.38 5.15 12.20
C GLU A 119 -18.42 4.87 10.69
N VAL A 120 -17.43 4.13 10.21
CA VAL A 120 -17.35 3.69 8.82
C VAL A 120 -18.02 2.32 8.73
N PRO A 121 -18.89 2.07 7.73
CA PRO A 121 -19.51 0.76 7.59
C PRO A 121 -18.47 -0.35 7.51
N HIS A 122 -18.68 -1.40 8.30
CA HIS A 122 -17.86 -2.60 8.32
C HIS A 122 -18.62 -3.78 7.73
N ILE A 123 -17.86 -4.76 7.24
CA ILE A 123 -18.35 -6.05 6.78
C ILE A 123 -17.74 -7.10 7.70
N ASP A 124 -18.59 -7.77 8.48
CA ASP A 124 -18.17 -8.86 9.34
C ASP A 124 -17.61 -10.03 8.52
N GLN A 125 -16.67 -10.77 9.10
CA GLN A 125 -16.18 -12.01 8.51
C GLN A 125 -17.27 -13.08 8.45
N LEU A 126 -17.00 -14.19 7.76
CA LEU A 126 -17.94 -15.32 7.74
C LEU A 126 -18.22 -15.82 9.18
N PRO A 127 -19.49 -16.08 9.53
CA PRO A 127 -19.85 -16.49 10.90
C PRO A 127 -19.42 -17.92 11.25
N GLU A 128 -19.00 -18.71 10.25
CA GLU A 128 -18.56 -20.09 10.45
C GLU A 128 -17.27 -20.16 11.28
N THR A 129 -17.37 -20.80 12.45
CA THR A 129 -16.21 -21.09 13.29
C THR A 129 -15.74 -22.53 13.09
N SER A 130 -14.42 -22.72 13.05
CA SER A 130 -13.78 -24.04 13.01
C SER A 130 -12.78 -24.16 14.16
N LYS A 131 -12.39 -25.38 14.50
CA LYS A 131 -11.36 -25.68 15.51
C LYS A 131 -10.00 -25.88 14.83
N PRO A 132 -8.87 -25.73 15.54
CA PRO A 132 -7.58 -26.09 14.99
C PRO A 132 -7.56 -27.59 14.68
N PHE A 133 -6.84 -27.97 13.63
CA PHE A 133 -6.60 -29.36 13.25
C PHE A 133 -5.50 -29.97 14.12
N TYR A 134 -4.44 -29.21 14.40
CA TYR A 134 -3.41 -29.57 15.39
C TYR A 134 -3.55 -28.66 16.63
N GLY A 135 -3.87 -29.26 17.78
CA GLY A 135 -4.13 -28.55 19.05
C GLY A 135 -2.90 -27.91 19.72
N ASP A 136 -1.70 -28.14 19.17
CA ASP A 136 -0.42 -27.74 19.75
C ASP A 136 0.17 -26.47 19.13
N SER A 137 1.35 -26.07 19.61
CA SER A 137 2.11 -24.95 19.05
C SER A 137 2.87 -25.35 17.77
N ILE A 138 3.23 -24.37 16.95
CA ILE A 138 4.07 -24.60 15.76
C ILE A 138 5.43 -25.23 16.11
N ASP A 139 5.98 -24.94 17.29
CA ASP A 139 7.25 -25.52 17.72
C ASP A 139 7.11 -27.02 18.02
N ARG A 140 6.03 -27.42 18.72
CA ARG A 140 5.70 -28.83 18.92
C ARG A 140 5.39 -29.54 17.61
N PHE A 141 4.69 -28.86 16.70
CA PHE A 141 4.44 -29.38 15.36
C PHE A 141 5.76 -29.67 14.61
N ARG A 142 6.72 -28.75 14.65
CA ARG A 142 8.06 -28.96 14.07
C ARG A 142 8.81 -30.11 14.73
N GLU A 143 8.73 -30.26 16.05
CA GLU A 143 9.36 -31.37 16.78
C GLU A 143 8.78 -32.73 16.35
N HIS A 144 7.45 -32.84 16.21
CA HIS A 144 6.80 -34.06 15.74
C HIS A 144 7.20 -34.42 14.30
N HIS A 145 7.53 -33.43 13.48
CA HIS A 145 7.94 -33.61 12.09
C HIS A 145 9.44 -33.34 11.87
N ALA A 146 10.29 -33.55 12.89
CA ALA A 146 11.71 -33.21 12.82
C ALA A 146 12.48 -33.93 11.68
N GLY A 147 11.97 -35.08 11.20
CA GLY A 147 12.56 -35.83 10.09
C GLY A 147 12.10 -35.40 8.68
N ASP A 148 11.14 -34.47 8.56
CA ASP A 148 10.62 -33.99 7.27
C ASP A 148 11.19 -32.60 6.94
N GLU A 149 12.40 -32.58 6.37
CA GLU A 149 13.09 -31.34 6.03
C GLU A 149 12.28 -30.45 5.07
N ALA A 150 11.55 -31.06 4.12
CA ALA A 150 10.75 -30.32 3.15
C ALA A 150 9.60 -29.58 3.84
N LEU A 151 8.88 -30.23 4.76
CA LEU A 151 7.85 -29.59 5.58
C LEU A 151 8.43 -28.48 6.45
N LEU A 152 9.57 -28.72 7.10
CA LEU A 152 10.20 -27.73 7.99
C LEU A 152 10.61 -26.46 7.24
N VAL A 153 11.01 -26.56 5.97
CA VAL A 153 11.27 -25.40 5.10
C VAL A 153 9.99 -24.61 4.85
N ARG A 154 8.87 -25.28 4.55
CA ARG A 154 7.56 -24.62 4.31
C ARG A 154 7.07 -23.84 5.53
N LEU A 155 7.37 -24.33 6.74
CA LEU A 155 6.98 -23.68 8.00
C LEU A 155 7.84 -22.46 8.37
N ARG A 156 8.82 -22.08 7.55
CA ARG A 156 9.78 -21.01 7.83
C ARG A 156 9.70 -19.91 6.78
N ASN A 157 9.55 -18.68 7.23
CA ASN A 157 9.67 -17.48 6.41
C ASN A 157 11.10 -16.93 6.51
N LYS A 158 11.78 -16.78 5.36
CA LYS A 158 13.17 -16.29 5.30
C LYS A 158 13.21 -14.78 5.56
N VAL A 159 14.00 -14.36 6.54
CA VAL A 159 14.15 -12.95 6.92
C VAL A 159 15.60 -12.58 7.22
N LYS A 160 15.89 -11.28 7.26
CA LYS A 160 17.07 -10.71 7.91
C LYS A 160 16.62 -9.92 9.13
N VAL A 161 17.19 -10.19 10.30
CA VAL A 161 16.83 -9.46 11.52
C VAL A 161 17.79 -8.30 11.70
N CYS A 162 17.28 -7.08 11.64
CA CYS A 162 18.09 -5.87 11.76
C CYS A 162 18.80 -5.82 13.13
N THR A 163 20.12 -5.75 13.13
CA THR A 163 20.93 -5.71 14.37
C THR A 163 20.77 -4.41 15.17
N SER A 164 20.25 -3.35 14.55
CA SER A 164 20.02 -2.05 15.19
C SER A 164 18.66 -1.93 15.89
N CYS A 165 17.59 -2.51 15.32
CA CYS A 165 16.23 -2.35 15.87
C CYS A 165 15.45 -3.67 16.02
N ASN A 166 16.08 -4.81 15.78
CA ASN A 166 15.49 -6.15 15.86
C ASN A 166 14.30 -6.42 14.93
N LYS A 167 14.00 -5.53 13.98
CA LYS A 167 12.94 -5.75 12.99
C LYS A 167 13.33 -6.87 12.03
N ALA A 168 12.46 -7.86 11.88
CA ALA A 168 12.52 -8.82 10.79
C ALA A 168 12.21 -8.13 9.45
N CYS A 169 13.15 -8.17 8.53
CA CYS A 169 13.08 -7.57 7.20
C CYS A 169 13.06 -8.67 6.15
N ALA A 170 12.44 -8.42 5.00
CA ALA A 170 12.50 -9.35 3.87
C ALA A 170 13.95 -9.66 3.51
N TYR A 171 14.25 -10.91 3.20
CA TYR A 171 15.64 -11.39 3.03
C TYR A 171 16.39 -10.71 1.86
N THR A 172 15.64 -10.18 0.89
CA THR A 172 16.18 -9.44 -0.26
C THR A 172 16.54 -7.99 0.04
N LEU A 173 16.14 -7.45 1.20
CA LEU A 173 16.43 -6.04 1.53
C LEU A 173 17.91 -5.85 1.89
N SER A 174 18.51 -4.80 1.31
CA SER A 174 19.86 -4.33 1.63
C SER A 174 19.89 -3.37 2.81
N SER A 175 18.76 -2.77 3.18
CA SER A 175 18.60 -1.85 4.30
C SER A 175 17.30 -2.10 5.06
N CYS A 176 17.31 -1.88 6.36
CA CYS A 176 16.14 -2.05 7.22
C CYS A 176 15.06 -1.03 6.87
N ASN A 177 13.87 -1.49 6.50
CA ASN A 177 12.70 -0.64 6.19
C ASN A 177 12.03 -0.04 7.44
N SER A 178 12.79 0.25 8.49
CA SER A 178 12.32 0.91 9.71
C SER A 178 13.33 1.93 10.21
N CYS A 179 14.60 1.53 10.39
CA CYS A 179 15.66 2.43 10.85
C CYS A 179 16.69 2.80 9.77
N GLY A 180 16.61 2.23 8.57
CA GLY A 180 17.55 2.49 7.48
C GLY A 180 18.92 1.82 7.61
N ALA A 181 19.22 1.13 8.72
CA ALA A 181 20.50 0.45 8.92
C ALA A 181 20.76 -0.61 7.84
N SER A 182 22.03 -0.79 7.46
CA SER A 182 22.43 -1.78 6.45
C SER A 182 22.14 -3.23 6.92
N LEU A 183 21.68 -4.05 5.98
CA LEU A 183 21.42 -5.49 6.13
C LEU A 183 22.37 -6.34 5.26
N GLY A 184 23.38 -5.73 4.63
CA GLY A 184 24.28 -6.42 3.71
C GLY A 184 25.06 -7.56 4.37
N ALA A 185 25.53 -7.36 5.60
CA ALA A 185 26.27 -8.36 6.38
C ALA A 185 25.38 -9.19 7.32
N VAL A 186 24.07 -8.95 7.34
CA VAL A 186 23.14 -9.66 8.22
C VAL A 186 22.80 -11.02 7.58
N GLY A 187 23.17 -12.11 8.27
CA GLY A 187 22.86 -13.47 7.84
C GLY A 187 21.35 -13.75 7.80
N LEU A 188 20.97 -14.76 7.03
CA LEU A 188 19.59 -15.22 6.98
C LEU A 188 19.16 -15.81 8.32
N SER A 189 17.93 -15.52 8.71
CA SER A 189 17.22 -16.11 9.83
C SER A 189 15.81 -16.50 9.36
N CYS A 190 15.03 -17.10 10.25
CA CYS A 190 13.67 -17.54 9.95
C CYS A 190 12.68 -17.05 11.01
N THR A 191 11.50 -16.65 10.56
CA THR A 191 10.30 -16.54 11.40
C THR A 191 9.30 -17.62 11.00
N ASP A 192 8.18 -17.70 11.71
CA ASP A 192 7.09 -18.60 11.34
C ASP A 192 6.49 -18.19 9.99
N ASN A 193 6.24 -19.19 9.13
CA ASN A 193 5.36 -19.02 7.99
C ASN A 193 3.91 -19.11 8.48
N VAL A 194 3.33 -17.94 8.78
CA VAL A 194 1.98 -17.84 9.35
C VAL A 194 0.93 -18.45 8.42
N PHE A 195 1.09 -18.33 7.10
CA PHE A 195 0.15 -18.88 6.13
C PHE A 195 0.15 -20.40 6.11
N MET A 196 1.31 -21.04 6.28
CA MET A 196 1.33 -22.49 6.46
C MET A 196 0.78 -22.94 7.82
N GLY A 197 0.91 -22.10 8.86
CA GLY A 197 0.19 -22.30 10.12
C GLY A 197 -1.34 -22.33 9.94
N PHE A 198 -1.86 -21.44 9.09
CA PHE A 198 -3.28 -21.44 8.69
C PHE A 198 -3.67 -22.70 7.91
N VAL A 199 -2.90 -23.05 6.88
CA VAL A 199 -3.18 -24.21 6.00
C VAL A 199 -3.19 -25.52 6.79
N TYR A 200 -2.28 -25.69 7.73
CA TYR A 200 -2.24 -26.89 8.59
C TYR A 200 -3.19 -26.80 9.80
N GLY A 201 -3.83 -25.66 10.06
CA GLY A 201 -4.72 -25.49 11.20
C GLY A 201 -4.03 -25.66 12.56
N ILE A 202 -2.84 -25.07 12.71
CA ILE A 202 -2.07 -25.12 13.97
C ILE A 202 -2.70 -24.17 15.00
N ALA A 203 -2.89 -24.62 16.23
CA ALA A 203 -3.60 -23.84 17.25
C ALA A 203 -2.84 -22.58 17.70
N ARG A 204 -1.51 -22.65 17.88
CA ARG A 204 -0.75 -21.59 18.55
C ARG A 204 0.61 -21.31 17.90
N GLY A 205 1.00 -20.05 17.89
CA GLY A 205 2.31 -19.58 17.47
C GLY A 205 2.65 -18.24 18.12
N ARG A 206 3.73 -17.59 17.66
CA ARG A 206 4.04 -16.21 18.10
C ARG A 206 2.99 -15.20 17.65
N PHE A 207 2.28 -15.52 16.57
CA PHE A 207 1.15 -14.77 16.06
C PHE A 207 -0.13 -15.63 16.16
N PRO A 208 -1.32 -15.02 16.29
CA PRO A 208 -2.57 -15.76 16.18
C PRO A 208 -2.66 -16.52 14.85
N TYR A 209 -3.03 -17.81 14.92
CA TYR A 209 -3.30 -18.63 13.73
C TYR A 209 -4.79 -18.73 13.37
N THR A 210 -5.58 -17.83 13.95
CA THR A 210 -6.96 -17.56 13.52
C THR A 210 -6.96 -16.43 12.50
N ILE A 211 -7.98 -16.43 11.64
CA ILE A 211 -8.02 -15.62 10.43
C ILE A 211 -9.39 -14.97 10.28
N SER A 212 -9.42 -13.74 9.79
CA SER A 212 -10.66 -13.08 9.35
C SER A 212 -11.11 -13.63 8.00
N MET A 213 -11.92 -14.68 8.04
CA MET A 213 -12.27 -15.51 6.88
C MET A 213 -13.26 -14.82 5.94
N ARG A 214 -12.99 -14.86 4.63
CA ARG A 214 -13.85 -14.29 3.59
C ARG A 214 -14.39 -15.31 2.61
N ALA A 215 -13.57 -16.27 2.21
CA ALA A 215 -14.00 -17.44 1.47
C ALA A 215 -13.00 -18.58 1.69
N GLN A 216 -13.48 -19.81 1.65
CA GLN A 216 -12.63 -20.99 1.78
C GLN A 216 -13.19 -22.15 0.97
N SER A 217 -12.28 -22.91 0.38
CA SER A 217 -12.50 -24.15 -0.36
C SER A 217 -11.31 -25.07 -0.06
N PRO A 218 -11.35 -26.38 -0.36
CA PRO A 218 -10.20 -27.25 -0.16
C PRO A 218 -8.91 -26.82 -0.88
N GLU A 219 -9.01 -25.98 -1.92
CA GLU A 219 -7.91 -25.55 -2.77
C GLU A 219 -7.40 -24.13 -2.49
N ILE A 220 -8.30 -23.22 -2.08
CA ILE A 220 -8.01 -21.79 -1.89
C ILE A 220 -8.61 -21.28 -0.59
N LEU A 221 -7.83 -20.44 0.09
CA LEU A 221 -8.21 -19.69 1.29
C LEU A 221 -8.14 -18.18 0.99
N CYS A 222 -9.22 -17.45 1.24
CA CYS A 222 -9.33 -16.00 1.08
C CYS A 222 -9.77 -15.33 2.40
N PHE A 223 -9.06 -14.27 2.78
CA PHE A 223 -9.21 -13.62 4.08
C PHE A 223 -8.82 -12.14 4.03
N ASP A 224 -9.21 -11.36 5.04
CA ASP A 224 -8.71 -9.98 5.16
C ASP A 224 -7.22 -9.94 5.47
N ASP A 225 -6.48 -9.04 4.83
CA ASP A 225 -5.07 -8.84 5.13
C ASP A 225 -4.90 -8.21 6.54
N PRO A 226 -4.10 -8.80 7.45
CA PRO A 226 -3.82 -8.21 8.78
C PRO A 226 -3.11 -6.86 8.75
N LEU A 227 -2.52 -6.51 7.61
CA LEU A 227 -1.85 -5.24 7.28
C LEU A 227 -2.65 -4.50 6.19
N ALA A 228 -3.98 -4.59 6.24
CA ALA A 228 -4.92 -3.99 5.30
C ALA A 228 -4.56 -2.53 4.95
N VAL A 229 -4.35 -2.24 3.65
CA VAL A 229 -4.02 -0.88 3.19
C VAL A 229 -5.24 -0.12 2.66
N SER A 230 -6.37 -0.81 2.54
CA SER A 230 -7.68 -0.27 2.17
C SER A 230 -8.77 -0.91 3.03
N VAL A 231 -9.99 -0.40 2.91
CA VAL A 231 -11.17 -0.96 3.56
C VAL A 231 -11.55 -2.36 3.02
N CYS A 232 -11.15 -2.69 1.80
CA CYS A 232 -11.33 -4.01 1.20
C CYS A 232 -9.96 -4.48 0.68
N HIS A 233 -9.17 -5.07 1.58
CA HIS A 233 -7.87 -5.68 1.27
C HIS A 233 -7.92 -7.16 1.64
N LEU A 234 -7.97 -8.00 0.62
CA LEU A 234 -8.05 -9.45 0.76
C LEU A 234 -6.73 -10.09 0.33
N ASN A 235 -6.34 -11.15 1.04
CA ASN A 235 -5.34 -12.10 0.57
C ASN A 235 -6.04 -13.38 0.13
N ALA A 236 -5.64 -13.92 -1.02
CA ALA A 236 -5.98 -15.26 -1.45
C ALA A 236 -4.73 -16.11 -1.60
N ILE A 237 -4.72 -17.32 -1.01
CA ILE A 237 -3.60 -18.26 -1.04
C ILE A 237 -4.05 -19.65 -1.49
N PRO A 238 -3.21 -20.41 -2.21
CA PRO A 238 -3.44 -21.83 -2.40
C PRO A 238 -3.17 -22.59 -1.10
N THR A 239 -3.95 -23.64 -0.89
CA THR A 239 -3.88 -24.49 0.31
C THR A 239 -3.54 -25.94 -0.02
N ALA A 240 -3.84 -26.40 -1.24
CA ALA A 240 -3.45 -27.73 -1.73
C ALA A 240 -2.02 -27.78 -2.29
N VAL A 241 -1.40 -26.62 -2.55
CA VAL A 241 -0.06 -26.54 -3.11
C VAL A 241 0.77 -25.45 -2.43
N TYR A 242 1.99 -25.81 -2.07
CA TYR A 242 3.00 -24.89 -1.59
C TYR A 242 3.72 -24.23 -2.77
N VAL A 243 3.72 -22.89 -2.78
CA VAL A 243 4.39 -22.08 -3.79
C VAL A 243 5.19 -21.01 -3.04
N PRO A 244 6.53 -21.07 -2.97
CA PRO A 244 7.30 -20.15 -2.13
C PRO A 244 7.08 -18.67 -2.49
N ASP A 245 7.09 -18.37 -3.79
CA ASP A 245 6.87 -17.04 -4.36
C ASP A 245 6.50 -17.10 -5.85
N LEU A 246 6.27 -15.94 -6.46
CA LEU A 246 5.79 -15.82 -7.83
C LEU A 246 6.75 -16.38 -8.90
N ARG A 247 8.06 -16.51 -8.60
CA ARG A 247 9.02 -17.03 -9.59
C ARG A 247 8.68 -18.48 -9.92
N PHE A 248 8.25 -19.26 -8.92
CA PHE A 248 7.95 -20.68 -9.09
C PHE A 248 6.76 -20.96 -10.03
N LEU A 249 5.91 -19.96 -10.29
CA LEU A 249 4.83 -20.06 -11.29
C LEU A 249 5.37 -20.32 -12.71
N PHE A 250 6.61 -19.89 -13.00
CA PHE A 250 7.22 -20.04 -14.32
C PHE A 250 7.86 -21.41 -14.57
N ARG A 251 7.84 -22.32 -13.59
CA ARG A 251 8.23 -23.73 -13.82
C ARG A 251 7.18 -24.48 -14.64
N ASP A 252 5.93 -24.07 -14.54
CA ASP A 252 4.79 -24.58 -15.31
C ASP A 252 3.82 -23.41 -15.59
N PRO A 253 4.10 -22.57 -16.60
CA PRO A 253 3.35 -21.34 -16.84
C PRO A 253 1.84 -21.54 -17.06
N PRO A 254 1.36 -22.54 -17.83
CA PRO A 254 -0.07 -22.81 -17.96
C PRO A 254 -0.75 -23.11 -16.61
N ARG A 255 -0.14 -23.96 -15.78
CA ARG A 255 -0.66 -24.25 -14.44
C ARG A 255 -0.57 -23.05 -13.51
N GLY A 256 0.50 -22.27 -13.61
CA GLY A 256 0.66 -21.01 -12.90
C GLY A 256 -0.46 -20.03 -13.25
N LEU A 257 -0.78 -19.88 -14.54
CA LEU A 257 -1.86 -19.01 -15.01
C LEU A 257 -3.21 -19.46 -14.44
N ALA A 258 -3.50 -20.77 -14.48
CA ALA A 258 -4.72 -21.33 -13.91
C ALA A 258 -4.85 -21.03 -12.42
N LEU A 259 -3.78 -21.23 -11.65
CA LEU A 259 -3.74 -20.93 -10.22
C LEU A 259 -3.96 -19.43 -9.94
N VAL A 260 -3.26 -18.54 -10.64
CA VAL A 260 -3.40 -17.10 -10.46
C VAL A 260 -4.83 -16.62 -10.80
N ASN A 261 -5.43 -17.18 -11.85
CA ASN A 261 -6.83 -16.91 -12.20
C ASN A 261 -7.78 -17.37 -11.09
N GLN A 262 -7.55 -18.55 -10.50
CA GLN A 262 -8.37 -19.07 -9.42
C GLN A 262 -8.27 -18.21 -8.15
N LEU A 263 -7.06 -17.77 -7.79
CA LEU A 263 -6.85 -16.85 -6.66
C LEU A 263 -7.63 -15.53 -6.87
N PHE A 264 -7.54 -14.95 -8.07
CA PHE A 264 -8.29 -13.75 -8.40
C PHE A 264 -9.79 -13.97 -8.37
N GLN A 265 -10.28 -15.08 -8.94
CA GLN A 265 -11.70 -15.42 -8.97
C GLN A 265 -12.29 -15.50 -7.56
N VAL A 266 -11.61 -16.17 -6.63
CA VAL A 266 -12.10 -16.29 -5.24
C VAL A 266 -12.08 -14.93 -4.52
N ALA A 267 -11.00 -14.16 -4.64
CA ALA A 267 -10.90 -12.85 -3.98
C ALA A 267 -11.92 -11.83 -4.51
N SER A 268 -12.07 -11.76 -5.84
CA SER A 268 -13.03 -10.87 -6.49
C SER A 268 -14.48 -11.28 -6.23
N ALA A 269 -14.80 -12.58 -6.23
CA ALA A 269 -16.13 -13.05 -5.85
C ALA A 269 -16.47 -12.65 -4.40
N ALA A 270 -15.54 -12.83 -3.46
CA ALA A 270 -15.74 -12.39 -2.07
C ALA A 270 -15.93 -10.87 -1.96
N ALA A 271 -15.14 -10.08 -2.69
CA ALA A 271 -15.29 -8.63 -2.74
C ALA A 271 -16.65 -8.21 -3.31
N LEU A 272 -17.11 -8.86 -4.39
CA LEU A 272 -18.37 -8.55 -5.05
C LEU A 272 -19.58 -8.91 -4.18
N ASP A 273 -19.54 -10.09 -3.56
CA ASP A 273 -20.63 -10.57 -2.72
C ASP A 273 -20.75 -9.74 -1.44
N GLN A 274 -19.66 -9.59 -0.69
CA GLN A 274 -19.72 -9.06 0.68
C GLN A 274 -19.60 -7.53 0.74
N PHE A 275 -18.64 -6.94 0.02
CA PHE A 275 -18.37 -5.51 0.10
C PHE A 275 -19.26 -4.72 -0.86
N TRP A 276 -19.25 -5.10 -2.14
CA TRP A 276 -20.11 -4.46 -3.15
C TRP A 276 -21.59 -4.81 -3.00
N GLY A 277 -21.92 -5.96 -2.39
CA GLY A 277 -23.28 -6.34 -2.07
C GLY A 277 -23.89 -5.51 -0.93
N SER A 278 -23.07 -4.90 -0.08
CA SER A 278 -23.54 -4.02 1.00
C SER A 278 -23.86 -2.62 0.47
N GLU A 279 -25.14 -2.24 0.49
CA GLU A 279 -25.59 -0.92 0.04
C GLU A 279 -24.98 0.22 0.87
N ALA A 280 -24.93 0.06 2.20
CA ALA A 280 -24.34 1.05 3.10
C ALA A 280 -22.85 1.24 2.83
N PHE A 281 -22.11 0.13 2.67
CA PHE A 281 -20.69 0.15 2.34
C PHE A 281 -20.44 0.80 0.98
N ARG A 282 -21.18 0.40 -0.05
CA ARG A 282 -21.07 0.94 -1.40
C ARG A 282 -21.38 2.43 -1.47
N ARG A 283 -22.41 2.90 -0.77
CA ARG A 283 -22.75 4.33 -0.70
C ARG A 283 -21.65 5.15 -0.04
N LYS A 284 -21.13 4.70 1.11
CA LYS A 284 -20.12 5.47 1.87
C LYS A 284 -18.73 5.38 1.26
N LEU A 285 -18.28 4.18 0.87
CA LEU A 285 -16.88 3.91 0.53
C LEU A 285 -16.64 3.76 -0.97
N PHE A 286 -17.65 3.36 -1.75
CA PHE A 286 -17.54 3.23 -3.21
C PHE A 286 -18.33 4.30 -3.96
N ALA A 287 -18.54 5.46 -3.33
CA ALA A 287 -19.21 6.63 -3.91
C ALA A 287 -20.56 6.32 -4.58
N GLY A 288 -21.28 5.30 -4.10
CA GLY A 288 -22.55 4.86 -4.68
C GLY A 288 -22.47 4.27 -6.08
N GLN A 289 -21.27 3.97 -6.59
CA GLN A 289 -21.05 3.36 -7.91
C GLN A 289 -21.84 2.05 -8.05
N PRO A 290 -22.29 1.68 -9.27
CA PRO A 290 -22.96 0.40 -9.48
C PRO A 290 -22.02 -0.75 -9.14
N LYS A 291 -22.57 -1.82 -8.55
CA LYS A 291 -21.82 -3.06 -8.31
C LYS A 291 -21.34 -3.61 -9.67
N PRO A 292 -20.05 -3.97 -9.82
CA PRO A 292 -19.57 -4.59 -11.05
C PRO A 292 -20.33 -5.90 -11.33
N GLU A 293 -20.59 -6.17 -12.61
CA GLU A 293 -21.41 -7.30 -13.04
C GLU A 293 -20.71 -8.65 -12.89
N SER A 294 -19.37 -8.66 -12.91
CA SER A 294 -18.58 -9.88 -12.84
C SER A 294 -17.23 -9.68 -12.12
N PRO A 295 -16.61 -10.78 -11.66
CA PRO A 295 -15.22 -10.83 -11.22
C PRO A 295 -14.26 -10.11 -12.17
N GLU A 296 -14.36 -10.33 -13.48
CA GLU A 296 -13.50 -9.69 -14.46
C GLU A 296 -13.70 -8.18 -14.51
N ALA A 297 -14.92 -7.68 -14.36
CA ALA A 297 -15.20 -6.24 -14.39
C ALA A 297 -14.55 -5.49 -13.21
N ILE A 298 -14.26 -6.17 -12.09
CA ILE A 298 -13.58 -5.52 -10.95
C ILE A 298 -12.09 -5.29 -11.22
N ILE A 299 -11.49 -5.98 -12.21
CA ILE A 299 -10.05 -5.90 -12.42
C ILE A 299 -9.63 -4.47 -12.70
N ASP A 300 -10.40 -3.68 -13.44
CA ASP A 300 -10.04 -2.30 -13.83
C ASP A 300 -10.10 -1.29 -12.68
N ILE A 301 -10.68 -1.68 -11.55
CA ILE A 301 -10.90 -0.83 -10.37
C ILE A 301 -10.21 -1.35 -9.11
N ALA A 302 -9.69 -2.58 -9.11
CA ALA A 302 -8.87 -3.14 -8.04
C ALA A 302 -7.36 -3.01 -8.31
N LEU A 303 -6.56 -2.94 -7.26
CA LEU A 303 -5.09 -2.95 -7.28
C LEU A 303 -4.63 -4.35 -6.88
N CYS A 304 -4.56 -5.24 -7.87
CA CYS A 304 -4.23 -6.64 -7.64
C CYS A 304 -2.77 -6.94 -7.98
N GLY A 305 -2.12 -7.77 -7.19
CA GLY A 305 -0.76 -8.21 -7.48
C GLY A 305 -0.15 -9.09 -6.40
N MET A 306 1.13 -9.38 -6.57
CA MET A 306 1.89 -10.28 -5.69
C MET A 306 3.22 -9.63 -5.32
N ASN A 307 3.65 -9.83 -4.08
CA ASN A 307 4.96 -9.34 -3.62
C ASN A 307 6.07 -10.37 -3.89
N PHE A 308 7.25 -9.88 -4.27
CA PHE A 308 8.50 -10.63 -4.25
C PHE A 308 9.52 -9.97 -3.29
N PRO A 309 10.09 -10.72 -2.33
CA PRO A 309 9.52 -11.96 -1.82
C PRO A 309 8.17 -11.69 -1.13
N PRO A 310 7.28 -12.69 -1.05
CA PRO A 310 6.05 -12.57 -0.27
C PRO A 310 6.39 -12.45 1.22
N SER A 311 5.54 -11.74 1.96
CA SER A 311 5.72 -11.49 3.40
C SER A 311 5.77 -12.77 4.25
N MET A 312 5.17 -13.87 3.80
CA MET A 312 5.04 -15.14 4.52
C MET A 312 5.58 -16.35 3.74
N PHE A 313 6.48 -16.19 2.77
CA PHE A 313 7.09 -17.31 2.00
C PHE A 313 6.09 -18.37 1.49
N GLN A 314 4.90 -17.90 1.13
CA GLN A 314 3.83 -18.60 0.44
C GLN A 314 3.20 -17.57 -0.51
N LEU A 315 3.01 -17.98 -1.76
CA LEU A 315 2.37 -17.18 -2.80
C LEU A 315 0.99 -16.73 -2.31
N HIS A 316 0.73 -15.44 -2.44
CA HIS A 316 -0.57 -14.88 -2.14
C HIS A 316 -0.85 -13.73 -3.09
N LEU A 317 -2.08 -13.71 -3.60
CA LEU A 317 -2.62 -12.56 -4.30
C LEU A 317 -3.08 -11.55 -3.25
N GLN A 318 -2.56 -10.32 -3.33
CA GLN A 318 -3.16 -9.17 -2.67
C GLN A 318 -4.22 -8.59 -3.61
N PHE A 319 -5.47 -8.61 -3.17
CA PHE A 319 -6.60 -7.96 -3.81
C PHE A 319 -6.94 -6.71 -3.00
N ILE A 320 -6.60 -5.53 -3.53
CA ILE A 320 -6.80 -4.26 -2.83
C ILE A 320 -7.80 -3.43 -3.61
N HIS A 321 -9.00 -3.25 -3.08
CA HIS A 321 -9.97 -2.33 -3.66
C HIS A 321 -9.89 -0.96 -2.96
N PRO A 322 -9.67 0.15 -3.69
CA PRO A 322 -9.71 1.49 -3.12
C PRO A 322 -11.11 1.90 -2.64
N PRO A 323 -11.24 2.91 -1.77
CA PRO A 323 -10.20 3.83 -1.35
C PRO A 323 -9.17 3.16 -0.44
N LEU A 324 -7.88 3.43 -0.70
CA LEU A 324 -6.81 3.16 0.26
C LEU A 324 -7.04 4.04 1.49
N LEU A 325 -6.63 3.58 2.67
CA LEU A 325 -6.70 4.41 3.89
C LEU A 325 -5.83 5.68 3.68
N PRO A 326 -6.18 6.84 4.27
CA PRO A 326 -5.50 8.09 3.96
C PRO A 326 -3.97 8.04 4.07
N PHE A 327 -3.43 7.46 5.15
CA PHE A 327 -2.00 7.24 5.33
C PHE A 327 -1.39 6.37 4.22
N HIS A 328 -2.06 5.27 3.87
CA HIS A 328 -1.59 4.35 2.85
C HIS A 328 -1.68 4.94 1.44
N TYR A 329 -2.68 5.77 1.13
CA TYR A 329 -2.69 6.47 -0.15
C TYR A 329 -1.48 7.41 -0.28
N CYS A 330 -1.11 8.11 0.80
CA CYS A 330 0.07 8.96 0.80
C CYS A 330 1.35 8.15 0.59
N LEU A 331 1.48 7.00 1.25
CA LEU A 331 2.58 6.09 0.98
C LEU A 331 2.60 5.64 -0.49
N ALA A 332 1.47 5.33 -1.10
CA ALA A 332 1.41 4.98 -2.52
C ALA A 332 1.85 6.13 -3.44
N LEU A 333 1.57 7.39 -3.09
CA LEU A 333 2.02 8.56 -3.85
C LEU A 333 3.53 8.83 -3.75
N ASP A 334 4.16 8.34 -2.67
CA ASP A 334 5.59 8.45 -2.40
C ASP A 334 6.35 7.14 -2.72
N ASP A 335 5.73 6.26 -3.53
CA ASP A 335 6.28 4.94 -3.89
C ASP A 335 6.65 4.06 -2.67
N GLY A 336 6.06 4.35 -1.51
CA GLY A 336 6.14 3.60 -0.25
C GLY A 336 5.22 2.38 -0.20
N HIS A 337 4.26 2.30 -1.12
CA HIS A 337 3.48 1.10 -1.43
C HIS A 337 3.69 0.70 -2.87
N PHE A 338 3.37 -0.56 -3.17
CA PHE A 338 3.52 -1.13 -4.52
C PHE A 338 4.94 -0.93 -5.08
N HIS A 339 5.98 -1.06 -4.27
CA HIS A 339 7.36 -0.77 -4.69
C HIS A 339 7.75 -1.47 -6.00
N HIS A 340 8.37 -0.71 -6.91
CA HIS A 340 8.93 -1.24 -8.15
C HIS A 340 9.97 -2.33 -7.85
N GLY A 341 9.95 -3.42 -8.63
CA GLY A 341 10.77 -4.61 -8.44
C GLY A 341 10.31 -5.51 -7.28
N ARG A 342 9.31 -5.09 -6.50
CA ARG A 342 8.76 -5.84 -5.37
C ARG A 342 7.30 -6.22 -5.57
N PHE A 343 6.46 -5.30 -6.04
CA PHE A 343 5.06 -5.58 -6.30
C PHE A 343 4.85 -5.84 -7.80
N PHE A 344 4.30 -7.02 -8.11
CA PHE A 344 4.06 -7.47 -9.48
C PHE A 344 2.57 -7.40 -9.77
N PRO A 345 2.12 -6.45 -10.63
CA PRO A 345 0.71 -6.32 -10.98
C PRO A 345 0.15 -7.63 -11.54
N LEU A 346 -1.08 -7.95 -11.19
CA LEU A 346 -1.76 -9.17 -11.64
C LEU A 346 -1.80 -9.24 -13.18
N GLU A 347 -2.03 -8.12 -13.85
CA GLU A 347 -2.06 -8.00 -15.30
C GLU A 347 -0.71 -8.39 -15.93
N TYR A 348 0.41 -8.00 -15.32
CA TYR A 348 1.74 -8.42 -15.75
C TYR A 348 1.93 -9.93 -15.60
N ILE A 349 1.57 -10.49 -14.44
CA ILE A 349 1.74 -11.92 -14.16
C ILE A 349 0.88 -12.77 -15.11
N ARG A 350 -0.39 -12.41 -15.33
CA ARG A 350 -1.29 -13.12 -16.24
C ARG A 350 -0.76 -13.07 -17.68
N ALA A 351 -0.36 -11.88 -18.16
CA ALA A 351 0.18 -11.73 -19.50
C ALA A 351 1.48 -12.55 -19.67
N ALA A 352 2.37 -12.53 -18.68
CA ALA A 352 3.61 -13.29 -18.71
C ALA A 352 3.34 -14.81 -18.75
N LEU A 353 2.52 -15.34 -17.86
CA LEU A 353 2.22 -16.78 -17.81
C LEU A 353 1.45 -17.27 -19.04
N ALA A 354 0.67 -16.40 -19.68
CA ALA A 354 -0.03 -16.71 -20.93
C ALA A 354 0.92 -16.96 -22.13
N LEU A 355 2.21 -16.61 -22.01
CA LEU A 355 3.22 -16.97 -23.01
C LEU A 355 3.58 -18.46 -22.99
N GLY A 356 3.12 -19.24 -22.00
CA GLY A 356 3.32 -20.68 -21.96
C GLY A 356 4.80 -21.07 -21.92
N ASP A 357 5.19 -22.04 -22.75
CA ASP A 357 6.55 -22.57 -22.76
C ASP A 357 7.63 -21.54 -23.13
N ALA A 358 7.28 -20.42 -23.76
CA ALA A 358 8.23 -19.36 -24.13
C ALA A 358 8.87 -18.65 -22.92
N VAL A 359 8.24 -18.75 -21.74
CA VAL A 359 8.75 -18.20 -20.47
C VAL A 359 8.96 -19.29 -19.41
N LYS A 360 8.95 -20.56 -19.81
CA LYS A 360 9.20 -21.67 -18.88
C LYS A 360 10.66 -21.63 -18.44
N MET A 361 10.88 -21.68 -17.13
CA MET A 361 12.21 -21.53 -16.52
C MET A 361 12.40 -22.56 -15.41
N ASP A 362 13.62 -23.08 -15.25
CA ASP A 362 13.97 -23.89 -14.08
C ASP A 362 14.31 -22.98 -12.90
N VAL A 363 13.26 -22.57 -12.19
CA VAL A 363 13.35 -21.65 -11.06
C VAL A 363 13.68 -22.39 -9.77
N ASN A 364 14.60 -21.82 -9.00
CA ASN A 364 14.93 -22.22 -7.63
C ASN A 364 15.00 -20.99 -6.71
N ASP A 365 15.34 -21.21 -5.44
CA ASP A 365 15.39 -20.15 -4.43
C ASP A 365 16.40 -19.03 -4.75
N ASP A 366 17.45 -19.35 -5.51
CA ASP A 366 18.55 -18.44 -5.86
C ASP A 366 18.33 -17.71 -7.20
N THR A 367 17.26 -18.03 -7.95
CA THR A 367 16.95 -17.37 -9.22
C THR A 367 16.63 -15.90 -9.01
N ASP A 368 17.42 -14.99 -9.57
CA ASP A 368 17.16 -13.55 -9.43
C ASP A 368 15.83 -13.18 -10.10
N ILE A 369 15.01 -12.36 -9.43
CA ILE A 369 13.77 -11.84 -9.99
C ILE A 369 14.02 -11.00 -11.25
N VAL A 370 15.20 -10.38 -11.35
CA VAL A 370 15.62 -9.62 -12.53
C VAL A 370 15.73 -10.53 -13.76
N ASP A 371 16.13 -11.79 -13.60
CA ASP A 371 16.21 -12.74 -14.71
C ASP A 371 14.82 -13.16 -15.20
N ILE A 372 13.84 -13.27 -14.30
CA ILE A 372 12.42 -13.46 -14.65
C ILE A 372 11.92 -12.28 -15.47
N ILE A 373 12.13 -11.05 -14.98
CA ILE A 373 11.73 -9.81 -15.69
C ILE A 373 12.39 -9.72 -17.07
N ARG A 374 13.69 -10.00 -17.17
CA ARG A 374 14.43 -9.95 -18.44
C ARG A 374 13.89 -10.96 -19.45
N THR A 375 13.63 -12.19 -19.00
CA THR A 375 13.10 -13.27 -19.86
C THR A 375 11.72 -12.89 -20.41
N ILE A 376 10.83 -12.37 -19.58
CA ILE A 376 9.49 -11.94 -19.97
C ILE A 376 9.54 -10.71 -20.89
N SER A 377 10.45 -9.76 -20.61
CA SER A 377 10.64 -8.58 -21.46
C SER A 377 11.16 -8.94 -22.86
N ALA A 378 11.94 -10.01 -23.01
CA ALA A 378 12.38 -10.50 -24.32
C ALA A 378 11.21 -11.03 -25.18
N GLN A 379 10.08 -11.37 -24.55
CA GLN A 379 8.83 -11.77 -25.21
C GLN A 379 7.86 -10.60 -25.43
N GLY A 380 8.30 -9.36 -25.19
CA GLY A 380 7.52 -8.14 -25.44
C GLY A 380 6.64 -7.66 -24.29
N ILE A 381 6.71 -8.29 -23.11
CA ILE A 381 5.94 -7.86 -21.93
C ILE A 381 6.86 -7.10 -20.97
N ASN A 382 6.66 -5.79 -20.88
CA ASN A 382 7.54 -4.90 -20.11
C ASN A 382 7.00 -4.63 -18.70
N TYR A 383 7.74 -5.06 -17.67
CA TYR A 383 7.38 -4.89 -16.27
C TYR A 383 7.20 -3.41 -15.87
N ASP A 384 8.12 -2.53 -16.27
CA ASP A 384 8.09 -1.10 -15.91
C ASP A 384 6.83 -0.40 -16.41
N SER A 385 6.39 -0.76 -17.61
CA SER A 385 5.16 -0.25 -18.23
C SER A 385 3.93 -0.71 -17.47
N CYS A 386 3.85 -2.00 -17.10
CA CYS A 386 2.75 -2.55 -16.32
C CYS A 386 2.70 -1.95 -14.90
N HIS A 387 3.85 -1.80 -14.25
CA HIS A 387 3.96 -1.18 -12.92
C HIS A 387 3.54 0.29 -12.97
N SER A 388 4.05 1.05 -13.94
CA SER A 388 3.64 2.44 -14.15
C SER A 388 2.14 2.56 -14.44
N ALA A 389 1.56 1.60 -15.17
CA ALA A 389 0.12 1.54 -15.40
C ALA A 389 -0.66 1.28 -14.11
N LEU A 390 -0.18 0.39 -13.24
CA LEU A 390 -0.76 0.18 -11.91
C LEU A 390 -0.73 1.46 -11.07
N MET A 391 0.38 2.21 -11.07
CA MET A 391 0.46 3.45 -10.30
C MET A 391 -0.49 4.54 -10.83
N ARG A 392 -0.64 4.66 -12.16
CA ARG A 392 -1.66 5.53 -12.77
C ARG A 392 -3.07 5.09 -12.41
N LYS A 393 -3.33 3.78 -12.47
CA LYS A 393 -4.60 3.17 -12.06
C LYS A 393 -4.90 3.51 -10.60
N CYS A 394 -3.98 3.28 -9.68
CA CYS A 394 -4.11 3.62 -8.25
C CYS A 394 -4.61 5.05 -8.03
N ARG A 395 -4.00 6.05 -8.68
CA ARG A 395 -4.43 7.45 -8.58
C ARG A 395 -5.84 7.65 -9.14
N ARG A 396 -6.11 7.12 -10.33
CA ARG A 396 -7.42 7.20 -10.99
C ARG A 396 -8.53 6.58 -10.15
N VAL A 397 -8.33 5.35 -9.65
CA VAL A 397 -9.36 4.62 -8.90
C VAL A 397 -9.51 5.17 -7.48
N GLN A 398 -8.45 5.70 -6.87
CA GLN A 398 -8.58 6.45 -5.61
C GLN A 398 -9.47 7.68 -5.79
N GLN A 399 -9.30 8.44 -6.86
CA GLN A 399 -10.14 9.60 -7.18
C GLN A 399 -11.59 9.19 -7.44
N LEU A 400 -11.81 8.08 -8.15
CA LEU A 400 -13.14 7.57 -8.46
C LEU A 400 -13.93 7.21 -7.18
N PHE A 401 -13.28 6.58 -6.21
CA PHE A 401 -13.89 6.16 -4.95
C PHE A 401 -13.51 7.07 -3.77
N SER A 402 -13.20 8.35 -4.04
CA SER A 402 -12.65 9.31 -3.06
C SER A 402 -13.59 9.57 -1.87
N ALA A 403 -13.65 8.61 -0.95
CA ALA A 403 -14.58 8.59 0.18
C ALA A 403 -14.11 9.41 1.39
N TRP A 404 -12.92 10.02 1.31
CA TRP A 404 -12.29 10.70 2.43
C TRP A 404 -12.38 12.21 2.24
N GLU A 405 -13.26 12.85 2.99
CA GLU A 405 -13.37 14.31 3.05
C GLU A 405 -12.78 14.83 4.37
N GLU A 406 -12.28 16.08 4.40
CA GLU A 406 -11.77 16.68 5.64
C GLU A 406 -12.83 16.69 6.76
N ALA A 407 -14.11 16.80 6.38
CA ALA A 407 -15.23 16.77 7.32
C ALA A 407 -15.40 15.41 8.01
N ASP A 408 -14.87 14.32 7.44
CA ASP A 408 -14.93 12.98 8.01
C ASP A 408 -13.87 12.75 9.10
N PHE A 409 -12.90 13.66 9.30
CA PHE A 409 -11.72 13.42 10.15
C PHE A 409 -11.46 14.54 11.16
N GLU A 410 -10.96 14.19 12.34
CA GLU A 410 -10.62 15.17 13.39
C GLU A 410 -9.23 15.76 13.22
N HIS A 411 -8.31 15.02 12.59
CA HIS A 411 -6.91 15.39 12.48
C HIS A 411 -6.41 15.36 11.04
N GLN A 412 -5.39 16.17 10.78
CA GLN A 412 -4.51 16.06 9.63
C GLN A 412 -3.08 15.86 10.15
N VAL A 413 -2.38 14.87 9.62
CA VAL A 413 -0.96 14.67 9.90
C VAL A 413 -0.16 15.27 8.77
N VAL A 414 0.82 16.11 9.11
CA VAL A 414 1.78 16.71 8.18
C VAL A 414 3.18 16.41 8.67
N ASN A 415 3.96 15.64 7.92
CA ASN A 415 5.34 15.27 8.27
C ASN A 415 5.46 14.63 9.67
N GLY A 416 4.53 13.74 10.00
CA GLY A 416 4.50 13.06 11.29
C GLY A 416 4.03 13.92 12.47
N LYS A 417 3.60 15.17 12.24
CA LYS A 417 2.98 16.03 13.25
C LYS A 417 1.48 16.12 13.03
N ALA A 418 0.70 15.96 14.09
CA ALA A 418 -0.75 16.05 14.04
C ALA A 418 -1.25 17.49 14.23
N PHE A 419 -2.29 17.85 13.49
CA PHE A 419 -3.00 19.12 13.55
C PHE A 419 -4.51 18.84 13.64
N SER A 420 -5.22 19.58 14.49
CA SER A 420 -6.66 19.44 14.66
C SER A 420 -7.41 20.20 13.57
N LEU A 421 -8.30 19.52 12.85
CA LEU A 421 -9.19 20.13 11.86
C LEU A 421 -10.32 20.93 12.53
N LEU A 422 -10.69 20.59 13.77
CA LEU A 422 -11.73 21.31 14.53
C LEU A 422 -11.25 22.69 15.01
N GLY A 423 -9.94 22.84 15.27
CA GLY A 423 -9.33 24.07 15.73
C GLY A 423 -8.68 24.92 14.64
N GLY A 424 -9.10 24.77 13.37
CA GLY A 424 -8.51 25.52 12.25
C GLY A 424 -7.04 25.16 11.98
N LEU A 425 -6.69 23.88 12.05
CA LEU A 425 -5.32 23.34 11.91
C LEU A 425 -4.37 23.76 13.04
N ALA A 426 -4.87 23.93 14.26
CA ALA A 426 -4.02 24.09 15.44
C ALA A 426 -3.18 22.82 15.69
N PRO A 427 -1.90 22.92 16.10
CA PRO A 427 -1.10 21.76 16.46
C PRO A 427 -1.76 20.92 17.56
N ALA A 428 -1.73 19.59 17.42
CA ALA A 428 -2.23 18.64 18.40
C ALA A 428 -1.05 17.92 19.09
N PRO A 429 -0.34 18.58 20.05
CA PRO A 429 0.93 18.06 20.58
C PRO A 429 0.81 16.73 21.35
N ASN A 430 -0.40 16.38 21.79
CA ASN A 430 -0.69 15.15 22.51
C ASN A 430 -1.03 13.97 21.58
N LYS A 431 -1.02 14.18 20.26
CA LYS A 431 -1.31 13.15 19.26
C LYS A 431 -0.05 12.93 18.41
N ASP A 432 0.55 11.75 18.54
CA ASP A 432 1.63 11.33 17.67
C ASP A 432 1.08 10.58 16.44
N ALA A 433 1.78 10.70 15.31
CA ALA A 433 1.31 10.12 14.04
C ALA A 433 1.15 8.59 14.07
N LYS A 434 1.96 7.86 14.84
CA LYS A 434 1.88 6.39 14.91
C LYS A 434 0.68 5.95 15.74
N GLY A 435 0.42 6.66 16.84
CA GLY A 435 -0.80 6.49 17.65
C GLY A 435 -2.06 6.66 16.79
N LEU A 436 -2.12 7.75 16.02
CA LEU A 436 -3.22 8.02 15.08
C LEU A 436 -3.38 6.93 14.02
N GLN A 437 -2.28 6.47 13.41
CA GLN A 437 -2.33 5.37 12.43
C GLN A 437 -2.91 4.08 13.03
N LYS A 438 -2.60 3.77 14.29
CA LYS A 438 -3.15 2.60 14.99
C LYS A 438 -4.64 2.77 15.30
N GLU A 439 -5.06 3.97 15.72
CA GLU A 439 -6.47 4.32 15.92
C GLU A 439 -7.25 4.16 14.60
N ASP A 440 -6.72 4.70 13.49
CA ASP A 440 -7.33 4.62 12.16
C ASP A 440 -7.40 3.19 11.63
N ALA A 441 -6.35 2.39 11.81
CA ALA A 441 -6.36 0.98 11.42
C ALA A 441 -7.52 0.25 12.13
N LYS A 442 -7.66 0.44 13.45
CA LYS A 442 -8.77 -0.15 14.21
C LYS A 442 -10.13 0.34 13.71
N ALA A 443 -10.25 1.63 13.43
CA ALA A 443 -11.52 2.27 13.07
C ALA A 443 -11.96 2.03 11.62
N LEU A 444 -11.04 1.84 10.67
CA LEU A 444 -11.34 1.80 9.24
C LEU A 444 -11.20 0.41 8.62
N GLN A 445 -10.36 -0.47 9.17
CA GLN A 445 -10.13 -1.80 8.59
C GLN A 445 -11.26 -2.78 8.95
N ASN A 446 -11.45 -3.76 8.06
CA ASN A 446 -12.39 -4.87 8.24
C ASN A 446 -11.78 -6.11 8.90
N TYR A 447 -10.45 -6.17 9.01
CA TYR A 447 -9.75 -7.32 9.56
C TYR A 447 -10.25 -7.69 10.96
N GLY A 448 -10.80 -8.90 11.07
CA GLY A 448 -11.24 -9.52 12.31
C GLY A 448 -12.54 -8.96 12.88
N ARG A 449 -13.37 -8.32 12.04
CA ARG A 449 -14.73 -7.92 12.41
C ARG A 449 -15.67 -9.13 12.44
N PRO A 450 -16.67 -9.20 13.35
CA PRO A 450 -16.87 -8.25 14.45
C PRO A 450 -15.78 -8.45 15.51
N TYR A 451 -15.41 -7.38 16.22
CA TYR A 451 -14.46 -7.49 17.33
C TYR A 451 -15.11 -8.17 18.54
N ASP A 452 -14.30 -8.76 19.41
CA ASP A 452 -14.78 -9.32 20.68
C ASP A 452 -15.19 -8.22 21.68
N ALA A 453 -15.63 -8.62 22.88
CA ALA A 453 -16.07 -7.69 23.92
C ALA A 453 -14.94 -6.75 24.39
N GLU A 454 -13.69 -7.20 24.26
CA GLU A 454 -12.47 -6.46 24.56
C GLU A 454 -11.99 -5.57 23.39
N GLY A 455 -12.74 -5.58 22.27
CA GLY A 455 -12.46 -4.82 21.07
C GLY A 455 -11.22 -5.30 20.32
N GLN A 456 -10.87 -6.59 20.44
CA GLN A 456 -9.82 -7.25 19.68
C GLN A 456 -10.36 -7.90 18.39
N PRO A 457 -9.52 -8.04 17.36
CA PRO A 457 -9.87 -8.77 16.15
C PRO A 457 -10.23 -10.23 16.47
N THR A 458 -11.37 -10.70 15.96
CA THR A 458 -11.77 -12.10 16.02
C THR A 458 -11.29 -12.85 14.78
N GLY A 459 -11.28 -14.18 14.83
CA GLY A 459 -10.95 -15.01 13.68
C GLY A 459 -11.35 -16.46 13.88
N THR A 460 -11.27 -17.22 12.80
CA THR A 460 -11.57 -18.66 12.77
C THR A 460 -10.39 -19.45 12.20
N TYR A 461 -10.42 -20.77 12.38
CA TYR A 461 -9.47 -21.68 11.72
C TYR A 461 -9.97 -22.05 10.32
N TYR A 462 -9.04 -22.44 9.45
CA TYR A 462 -9.37 -22.93 8.12
C TYR A 462 -10.07 -24.30 8.21
N ARG A 463 -11.29 -24.39 7.68
CA ARG A 463 -12.15 -25.58 7.79
C ARG A 463 -11.58 -26.79 7.07
N TYR A 464 -10.81 -26.56 6.01
CA TYR A 464 -10.19 -27.60 5.19
C TYR A 464 -8.68 -27.70 5.48
N ALA A 465 -8.29 -27.49 6.74
CA ALA A 465 -6.92 -27.67 7.20
C ALA A 465 -6.37 -29.02 6.74
N LYS A 466 -5.07 -29.02 6.39
CA LYS A 466 -4.42 -30.12 5.68
C LYS A 466 -3.46 -30.88 6.58
N ASP A 467 -3.35 -32.17 6.35
CA ASP A 467 -2.15 -32.91 6.71
C ASP A 467 -0.98 -32.49 5.79
N PRO A 468 0.27 -32.43 6.28
CA PRO A 468 1.44 -32.16 5.45
C PRO A 468 1.52 -32.95 4.15
N ALA A 469 1.09 -34.22 4.15
CA ALA A 469 1.12 -35.08 2.96
C ALA A 469 0.13 -34.64 1.87
N GLU A 470 -0.91 -33.88 2.22
CA GLU A 470 -1.90 -33.36 1.27
C GLU A 470 -1.44 -32.08 0.55
N VAL A 471 -0.36 -31.44 1.03
CA VAL A 471 0.17 -30.21 0.43
C VAL A 471 1.36 -30.53 -0.47
N ALA A 472 1.11 -30.54 -1.77
CA ALA A 472 2.15 -30.79 -2.76
C ALA A 472 3.08 -29.59 -2.95
N ASN A 473 4.31 -29.81 -3.42
CA ASN A 473 5.12 -28.73 -3.96
C ASN A 473 4.61 -28.37 -5.36
N PHE A 474 4.56 -27.09 -5.71
CA PHE A 474 4.14 -26.66 -7.05
C PHE A 474 4.87 -27.40 -8.17
N ALA A 475 6.19 -27.51 -8.06
CA ALA A 475 7.03 -28.18 -9.06
C ALA A 475 6.82 -29.70 -9.17
N ALA A 476 6.28 -30.36 -8.14
CA ALA A 476 6.17 -31.82 -8.07
C ALA A 476 4.77 -32.36 -8.42
N ALA A 477 3.79 -31.48 -8.58
CA ALA A 477 2.38 -31.86 -8.75
C ALA A 477 1.92 -31.90 -10.23
N GLY A 478 2.79 -32.42 -11.11
CA GLY A 478 2.52 -32.61 -12.54
C GLY A 478 2.12 -34.03 -12.88
#